data_AF-A0A7S7RB11-F1
#
_entry.id   AF-A0A7S7RB11-F1
#
_cell.length_a   1.000
_cell.length_b   1.000
_cell.length_c   1.000
_cell.angle_alpha   90.00
_cell.angle_beta   90.00
_cell.angle_gamma   90.00
#
_symmetry.space_group_name_H-M   'P 1'
#
loop_
_entity.id
_entity.type
_entity.pdbx_description
1 polymer ?
#
loop_
_entity_poly.entity_id
_entity_poly.type
_entity_poly.pdbx_seq_one_letter_code
_entity_poly.pdbx_strand_id
1 'polypeptide(L)'
;MIQKNNLLIRLMNRKDFDVMVKWLNDQDVLEFYEEAPSNLDLVTKKYGPRVEGEHYVVPCIVEYKNEPIGYIQFYEIRVDELEKYGYPIMLTGTLNLLKVY
;
A
#
# COMPACT_ATOMS: atom_id res chain seq x y z
N MET A 1 5.56 -12.28 -4.13
CA MET A 1 4.66 -12.85 -3.11
C MET A 1 5.52 -13.31 -1.94
N ILE A 2 5.22 -12.86 -0.73
CA ILE A 2 5.92 -13.27 0.50
C ILE A 2 4.93 -14.07 1.34
N GLN A 3 5.29 -15.26 1.77
CA GLN A 3 4.43 -16.11 2.59
C GLN A 3 5.18 -16.61 3.81
N LYS A 4 4.55 -16.52 4.98
CA LYS A 4 5.07 -17.08 6.23
C LYS A 4 3.91 -17.59 7.07
N ASN A 5 3.88 -18.89 7.33
CA ASN A 5 2.77 -19.56 8.02
C ASN A 5 1.44 -19.24 7.31
N ASN A 6 0.47 -18.69 8.06
CA ASN A 6 -0.84 -18.28 7.56
C ASN A 6 -0.87 -16.84 7.04
N LEU A 7 0.26 -16.12 7.05
CA LEU A 7 0.36 -14.76 6.57
C LEU A 7 0.88 -14.75 5.13
N LEU A 8 0.17 -14.04 4.25
CA LEU A 8 0.53 -13.84 2.86
C LEU A 8 0.55 -12.36 2.54
N ILE A 9 1.61 -11.90 1.88
CA ILE A 9 1.70 -10.58 1.28
C ILE A 9 1.79 -10.77 -0.23
N ARG A 10 0.81 -10.26 -0.95
CA ARG A 10 0.75 -10.33 -2.40
C ARG A 10 0.51 -8.96 -3.00
N LEU A 11 0.83 -8.81 -4.28
CA LEU A 11 0.46 -7.63 -5.04
C LEU A 11 -1.07 -7.49 -5.03
N MET A 12 -1.51 -6.25 -4.86
CA MET A 12 -2.91 -5.89 -5.01
C MET A 12 -3.31 -6.00 -6.48
N ASN A 13 -4.55 -6.40 -6.76
CA ASN A 13 -5.13 -6.42 -8.09
C ASN A 13 -6.53 -5.78 -8.09
N ARG A 14 -7.12 -5.62 -9.28
CA ARG A 14 -8.42 -4.95 -9.44
C ARG A 14 -9.57 -5.58 -8.65
N LYS A 15 -9.51 -6.89 -8.32
CA LYS A 15 -10.54 -7.57 -7.51
C LYS A 15 -10.51 -7.14 -6.04
N ASP A 16 -9.41 -6.55 -5.59
CA ASP A 16 -9.27 -6.07 -4.21
C ASP A 16 -9.86 -4.66 -4.02
N PHE A 17 -10.36 -4.02 -5.09
CA PHE A 17 -10.93 -2.67 -4.99
C PHE A 17 -12.17 -2.63 -4.11
N ASP A 18 -13.01 -3.66 -4.15
CA ASP A 18 -14.18 -3.76 -3.27
C ASP A 18 -13.78 -3.86 -1.80
N VAL A 19 -12.69 -4.59 -1.51
CA VAL A 19 -12.12 -4.68 -0.15
C VAL A 19 -11.59 -3.32 0.31
N MET A 20 -10.91 -2.58 -0.56
CA MET A 20 -10.45 -1.23 -0.24
C MET A 20 -11.61 -0.26 0.01
N VAL A 21 -12.68 -0.32 -0.79
CA VAL A 21 -13.89 0.50 -0.54
C VAL A 21 -14.45 0.15 0.83
N LYS A 22 -14.54 -1.13 1.18
CA LYS A 22 -15.02 -1.55 2.52
C LYS A 22 -14.17 -0.94 3.64
N TRP A 23 -12.84 -1.09 3.58
CA TRP A 23 -11.95 -0.54 4.61
C TRP A 23 -11.95 0.99 4.66
N LEU A 24 -11.98 1.66 3.51
CA LEU A 24 -12.03 3.12 3.43
C LEU A 24 -13.38 3.73 3.84
N ASN A 25 -14.37 2.93 4.23
CA ASN A 25 -15.62 3.42 4.82
C ASN A 25 -15.84 2.88 6.24
N ASP A 26 -14.91 2.09 6.76
CA ASP A 26 -14.95 1.57 8.12
C ASP A 26 -14.40 2.62 9.08
N GLN A 27 -15.21 3.07 10.03
CA GLN A 27 -14.82 4.14 10.96
C GLN A 27 -13.62 3.74 11.83
N ASP A 28 -13.53 2.45 12.20
CA ASP A 28 -12.43 1.94 13.02
C ASP A 28 -11.11 1.96 12.25
N VAL A 29 -11.16 1.80 10.92
CA VAL A 29 -9.99 1.92 10.04
C VAL A 29 -9.62 3.39 9.84
N LEU A 30 -10.61 4.24 9.56
CA LEU A 30 -10.40 5.66 9.29
C LEU A 30 -9.91 6.47 10.50
N GLU A 31 -10.12 5.98 11.72
CA GLU A 31 -9.52 6.56 12.93
C GLU A 31 -7.98 6.57 12.87
N PHE A 32 -7.38 5.53 12.30
CA PHE A 32 -5.92 5.37 12.20
C PHE A 32 -5.39 5.63 10.78
N TYR A 33 -6.27 5.67 9.79
CA TYR A 33 -5.95 5.87 8.38
C TYR A 33 -6.59 7.17 7.90
N GLU A 34 -5.80 8.25 7.84
CA GLU A 34 -6.20 9.62 7.45
C GLU A 34 -6.60 9.77 5.96
N GLU A 35 -7.38 8.83 5.45
CA GLU A 35 -7.95 8.86 4.12
C GLU A 35 -9.43 9.26 4.19
N ALA A 36 -9.93 9.89 3.13
CA ALA A 36 -11.34 10.22 3.06
C ALA A 36 -12.19 8.98 2.72
N PRO A 37 -13.43 8.89 3.23
CA PRO A 37 -14.42 7.93 2.75
C PRO A 37 -14.46 7.89 1.22
N SER A 38 -14.32 6.69 0.66
CA SER A 38 -14.09 6.50 -0.77
C SER A 38 -15.11 5.56 -1.40
N ASN A 39 -15.42 5.76 -2.67
CA ASN A 39 -16.25 4.85 -3.46
C ASN A 39 -15.39 4.10 -4.49
N LEU A 40 -16.00 3.17 -5.24
CA LEU A 40 -15.29 2.35 -6.21
C LEU A 40 -14.61 3.18 -7.31
N ASP A 41 -15.19 4.30 -7.73
CA ASP A 41 -14.61 5.19 -8.74
C ASP A 41 -13.33 5.86 -8.21
N LEU A 42 -13.39 6.43 -7.00
CA LEU A 42 -12.24 7.04 -6.33
C LEU A 42 -11.11 6.02 -6.07
N VAL A 43 -11.46 4.81 -5.62
CA VAL A 43 -10.51 3.71 -5.42
C VAL A 43 -9.89 3.31 -6.76
N THR A 44 -10.70 3.13 -7.81
CA THR A 44 -10.20 2.77 -9.14
C THR A 44 -9.25 3.83 -9.68
N LYS A 45 -9.58 5.11 -9.54
CA LYS A 45 -8.74 6.22 -9.99
C LYS A 45 -7.42 6.30 -9.22
N LYS A 46 -7.42 6.01 -7.92
CA LYS A 46 -6.23 6.08 -7.06
C LYS A 46 -5.32 4.86 -7.18
N TYR A 47 -5.90 3.66 -7.17
CA TYR A 47 -5.17 2.39 -7.12
C TYR A 47 -4.99 1.75 -8.50
N GLY A 48 -5.79 2.09 -9.50
CA GLY A 48 -5.69 1.60 -10.88
C GLY A 48 -4.29 1.72 -11.48
N PRO A 49 -3.74 2.94 -11.60
CA PRO A 49 -2.38 3.14 -12.11
C PRO A 49 -1.31 2.40 -11.28
N ARG A 50 -1.55 2.19 -9.99
CA ARG A 50 -0.62 1.48 -9.09
C ARG A 50 -0.62 -0.03 -9.34
N VAL A 51 -1.78 -0.65 -9.52
CA VAL A 51 -1.89 -2.08 -9.82
C VAL A 51 -1.47 -2.40 -11.26
N GLU A 52 -1.52 -1.42 -12.16
CA GLU A 52 -1.07 -1.53 -13.56
C GLU A 52 0.44 -1.29 -13.72
N GLY A 53 1.14 -0.88 -12.66
CA GLY A 53 2.57 -0.57 -12.72
C GLY A 53 2.88 0.77 -13.41
N GLU A 54 1.87 1.60 -13.67
CA GLU A 54 1.99 2.95 -14.22
C GLU A 54 2.33 4.00 -13.14
N HIS A 55 2.45 3.59 -11.88
CA HIS A 55 2.81 4.43 -10.75
C HIS A 55 3.99 3.82 -9.98
N TYR A 56 4.84 4.69 -9.40
CA TYR A 56 6.02 4.29 -8.62
C TYR A 56 5.71 3.62 -7.26
N VAL A 57 4.43 3.54 -6.89
CA VAL A 57 3.99 2.98 -5.61
C VAL A 57 3.48 1.58 -5.89
N VAL A 58 4.00 0.60 -5.17
CA VAL A 58 3.61 -0.79 -5.30
C VAL A 58 2.61 -1.14 -4.19
N PRO A 59 1.32 -1.36 -4.53
CA PRO A 59 0.28 -1.70 -3.58
C PRO A 59 0.26 -3.21 -3.33
N CYS A 60 0.02 -3.60 -2.08
CA CYS A 60 -0.03 -4.99 -1.64
C CYS A 60 -1.21 -5.22 -0.69
N ILE A 61 -1.72 -6.44 -0.72
CA ILE A 61 -2.71 -6.95 0.23
C ILE A 61 -2.02 -7.93 1.16
N VAL A 62 -2.30 -7.77 2.45
CA VAL A 62 -1.94 -8.71 3.50
C VAL A 62 -3.14 -9.62 3.74
N GLU A 63 -2.93 -10.92 3.64
CA GLU A 63 -3.94 -11.92 3.95
C GLU A 63 -3.51 -12.77 5.15
N TYR A 64 -4.48 -13.12 5.99
CA TYR A 64 -4.31 -14.08 7.07
C TYR A 64 -5.35 -15.19 6.93
N LYS A 65 -4.91 -16.44 6.81
CA LYS A 65 -5.78 -17.60 6.55
C LYS A 65 -6.69 -17.37 5.32
N ASN A 66 -6.11 -16.86 4.22
CA ASN A 66 -6.80 -16.56 2.96
C ASN A 66 -7.85 -15.44 3.01
N GLU A 67 -7.97 -14.73 4.13
CA GLU A 67 -8.80 -13.54 4.24
C GLU A 67 -7.95 -12.28 4.13
N PRO A 68 -8.30 -11.29 3.29
CA PRO A 68 -7.62 -10.01 3.27
C PRO A 68 -7.85 -9.28 4.59
N ILE A 69 -6.76 -8.88 5.24
CA ILE A 69 -6.79 -8.23 6.57
C ILE A 69 -6.13 -6.86 6.60
N GLY A 70 -5.40 -6.47 5.55
CA GLY A 70 -4.76 -5.16 5.53
C GLY A 70 -4.16 -4.78 4.18
N TYR A 71 -3.78 -3.52 4.08
CA TYR A 71 -3.16 -2.92 2.90
C TYR A 71 -1.76 -2.42 3.27
N ILE A 72 -0.77 -2.77 2.48
CA ILE A 72 0.57 -2.18 2.61
C ILE A 72 1.01 -1.65 1.27
N GLN A 73 1.87 -0.63 1.29
CA GLN A 73 2.48 -0.11 0.08
C GLN A 73 3.96 0.15 0.31
N PHE A 74 4.74 -0.06 -0.75
CA PHE A 74 6.15 0.31 -0.74
C PHE A 74 6.52 1.05 -2.02
N TYR A 75 7.56 1.87 -1.90
CA TYR A 75 8.13 2.61 -3.02
C TYR A 75 9.60 2.90 -2.74
N GLU A 76 10.37 3.04 -3.80
CA GLU A 76 11.75 3.51 -3.72
C GLU A 76 11.75 4.98 -3.30
N ILE A 77 12.53 5.30 -2.27
CA ILE A 77 12.75 6.69 -1.86
C ILE A 77 13.69 7.33 -2.87
N ARG A 78 13.27 8.46 -3.45
CA ARG A 78 14.15 9.22 -4.34
C ARG A 78 15.24 9.92 -3.53
N VAL A 79 16.40 10.10 -4.17
CA VAL A 79 17.61 10.66 -3.52
C VAL A 79 17.35 12.05 -2.92
N ASP A 80 16.52 12.86 -3.55
CA ASP A 80 16.09 14.18 -3.08
C ASP A 80 15.15 14.15 -1.87
N GLU A 81 14.48 13.03 -1.60
CA GLU A 81 13.62 12.87 -0.42
C GLU A 81 14.36 12.25 0.80
N LEU A 82 15.57 11.70 0.61
CA LEU A 82 16.34 11.07 1.69
C LEU A 82 16.61 12.03 2.85
N GLU A 83 16.89 13.30 2.56
CA GLU A 83 17.12 14.32 3.59
C GLU A 83 15.88 14.57 4.46
N LYS A 84 14.68 14.54 3.85
CA LYS A 84 13.41 14.73 4.58
C LYS A 84 13.17 13.62 5.61
N TYR A 85 13.70 12.43 5.36
CA TYR A 85 13.60 11.28 6.27
C TYR A 85 14.85 11.07 7.14
N GLY A 86 15.81 12.00 7.11
CA GLY A 86 17.01 11.96 7.96
C GLY A 86 18.07 10.94 7.53
N TYR A 87 18.01 10.44 6.29
CA TYR A 87 19.03 9.54 5.75
C TYR A 87 20.15 10.33 5.08
N PRO A 88 21.44 10.09 5.43
CA PRO A 88 22.55 10.75 4.77
C PRO A 88 22.67 10.31 3.31
N ILE A 89 22.87 11.26 2.41
CA ILE A 89 22.98 11.11 0.93
C ILE A 89 24.07 10.11 0.48
N MET A 90 24.95 9.65 1.39
CA MET A 90 26.04 8.71 1.10
C MET A 90 25.66 7.23 1.05
N LEU A 91 24.37 6.88 0.98
CA LEU A 91 23.95 5.49 0.77
C LEU A 91 24.04 5.14 -0.72
N THR A 92 25.09 4.43 -1.11
CA THR A 92 25.16 3.74 -2.40
C THR A 92 24.26 2.50 -2.35
N GLY A 93 22.94 2.68 -2.44
CA GLY A 93 21.96 1.60 -2.46
C GLY A 93 20.51 2.07 -2.53
N THR A 94 19.65 1.32 -3.23
CA THR A 94 18.20 1.54 -3.31
C THR A 94 17.55 1.30 -1.94
N LEU A 95 16.88 2.33 -1.39
CA LEU A 95 16.11 2.23 -0.15
C LEU A 95 14.62 2.24 -0.46
N ASN A 96 13.90 1.18 -0.07
CA ASN A 96 12.44 1.11 -0.18
C ASN A 96 11.80 1.48 1.16
N LEU A 97 10.87 2.44 1.17
CA LEU A 97 10.04 2.73 2.34
C LEU A 97 8.82 1.83 2.33
N LEU A 98 8.58 1.11 3.42
CA LEU A 98 7.35 0.37 3.65
C LEU A 98 6.41 1.21 4.52
N LYS A 99 5.21 1.51 4.02
CA LYS A 99 4.12 2.05 4.83
C LYS A 99 3.09 0.95 5.06
N VAL A 100 2.86 0.63 6.34
CA VAL A 100 1.89 -0.37 6.80
C VAL A 100 0.73 0.38 7.43
N TYR A 101 -0.49 0.03 7.02
CA TYR A 101 -1.74 0.57 7.54
C TYR A 101 -2.70 -0.58 7.87
#